data_AF-A0A499UQC7-F1
#
_entry.id   AF-A0A499UQC7-F1
#
_cell.length_a   1.000
_cell.length_b   1.000
_cell.length_c   1.000
_cell.angle_alpha   90.00
_cell.angle_beta   90.00
_cell.angle_gamma   90.00
#
_symmetry.space_group_name_H-M   'P 1'
#
loop_
_entity.id
_entity.type
_entity.pdbx_description
1 polymer ?
#
loop_
_entity_poly.entity_id
_entity_poly.type
_entity_poly.pdbx_seq_one_letter_code
_entity_poly.pdbx_strand_id
1 'polypeptide(L)' 'MPPLRYATELRMLLAGQWLAQDTAPIQSVAQRLGYTSQAAFSRAFKRVTGRPPGAGRDIPLARAAEEVG' A
#
# COMPACT_ATOMS: atom_id res chain seq x y z
N MET A 1 -11.38 9.75 -21.59
CA MET A 1 -10.89 8.88 -20.50
C MET A 1 -12.09 8.21 -19.83
N PRO A 2 -12.19 6.88 -19.76
CA PRO A 2 -13.32 6.24 -19.09
C PRO A 2 -13.24 6.54 -17.58
N PRO A 3 -14.34 6.95 -16.92
CA PRO A 3 -14.36 7.41 -15.53
C PRO A 3 -13.81 6.38 -14.51
N LEU A 4 -13.86 5.09 -14.86
CA LEU A 4 -13.31 3.99 -14.06
C LEU A 4 -11.79 4.06 -13.87
N ARG A 5 -11.06 4.59 -14.86
CA ARG A 5 -9.59 4.65 -14.81
C ARG A 5 -9.13 5.72 -13.82
N TYR A 6 -9.76 6.88 -13.85
CA TYR A 6 -9.46 8.00 -12.95
C TYR A 6 -9.81 7.67 -11.49
N ALA A 7 -10.94 6.99 -11.27
CA ALA A 7 -11.31 6.51 -9.93
C ALA A 7 -10.33 5.45 -9.40
N THR A 8 -9.74 4.63 -10.28
CA THR A 8 -8.70 3.66 -9.90
C THR A 8 -7.41 4.37 -9.52
N GLU A 9 -7.04 5.42 -10.27
CA GLU A 9 -5.85 6.22 -9.99
C GLU A 9 -5.93 6.90 -8.60
N LEU A 10 -7.06 7.53 -8.30
CA LEU A 10 -7.31 8.15 -6.98
C LEU A 10 -7.27 7.13 -5.84
N ARG A 11 -7.86 5.94 -6.02
CA ARG A 11 -7.81 4.88 -5.00
C ARG A 11 -6.39 4.41 -4.70
N MET A 12 -5.54 4.31 -5.72
CA MET A 12 -4.14 3.88 -5.54
C MET A 12 -3.28 4.95 -4.87
N LEU A 13 -3.54 6.23 -5.14
CA LEU A 13 -2.88 7.34 -4.43
C LEU A 13 -3.27 7.36 -2.94
N LEU A 14 -4.55 7.12 -2.63
CA LEU A 14 -5.03 6.99 -1.25
C LEU A 14 -4.38 5.80 -0.52
N ALA A 15 -4.24 4.67 -1.23
CA ALA A 15 -3.53 3.51 -0.72
C ALA A 15 -2.08 3.83 -0.33
N GLY A 16 -1.41 4.68 -1.12
CA GLY A 16 -0.05 5.14 -0.84
C GLY A 16 0.05 5.93 0.47
N GLN A 17 -0.93 6.78 0.76
CA GLN A 17 -0.99 7.53 2.01
C GLN A 17 -1.19 6.63 3.22
N TRP A 18 -2.10 5.65 3.15
CA TRP A 18 -2.31 4.69 4.24
C TRP A 18 -1.08 3.82 4.50
N LEU A 19 -0.37 3.42 3.45
CA LEU A 19 0.87 2.65 3.58
C LEU A 19 2.01 3.46 4.20
N ALA A 20 2.03 4.78 3.99
CA ALA A 20 3.06 5.68 4.51
C ALA A 20 2.78 6.17 5.94
N GLN A 21 1.52 6.39 6.31
CA GLN A 21 1.17 6.98 7.62
C GLN A 21 0.81 5.95 8.69
N ASP A 22 0.18 4.83 8.33
CA ASP A 22 -0.57 4.03 9.30
C ASP A 22 0.16 2.73 9.70
N THR A 23 1.33 2.43 9.13
CA THR A 23 1.97 1.08 9.19
C THR A 23 1.02 -0.07 8.80
N ALA A 24 -0.16 0.23 8.25
CA ALA A 24 -1.23 -0.72 7.99
C ALA A 24 -0.75 -1.84 7.05
N PRO A 25 -0.98 -3.13 7.35
CA PRO A 25 -0.53 -4.25 6.53
C PRO A 25 -0.94 -4.07 5.06
N ILE A 26 -0.04 -4.40 4.11
CA ILE A 26 -0.36 -4.32 2.67
C ILE A 26 -1.64 -5.11 2.37
N GLN A 27 -1.80 -6.26 3.03
CA GLN A 27 -2.97 -7.12 2.94
C GLN A 27 -4.26 -6.39 3.36
N SER A 28 -4.25 -5.64 4.46
CA SER A 28 -5.39 -4.89 4.97
C SER A 28 -5.79 -3.74 4.03
N VAL A 29 -4.79 -3.04 3.47
CA VAL A 29 -5.02 -2.00 2.44
C VAL A 29 -5.60 -2.61 1.17
N ALA A 30 -5.10 -3.77 0.74
CA ALA A 30 -5.62 -4.50 -0.41
C ALA A 30 -7.10 -4.89 -0.21
N GLN A 31 -7.44 -5.47 0.94
CA GLN A 31 -8.82 -5.85 1.27
C GLN A 31 -9.78 -4.65 1.30
N ARG A 32 -9.37 -3.53 1.90
CA ARG A 32 -10.16 -2.28 1.93
C ARG A 32 -10.47 -1.74 0.53
N LEU A 33 -9.62 -2.03 -0.45
CA LEU A 33 -9.78 -1.62 -1.84
C LEU A 33 -10.46 -2.69 -2.71
N GLY A 34 -10.91 -3.80 -2.12
CA GLY A 34 -11.60 -4.88 -2.83
C GLY A 34 -10.68 -5.86 -3.55
N TYR A 35 -9.38 -5.86 -3.26
CA TYR A 35 -8.45 -6.85 -3.78
C TYR A 35 -8.43 -8.10 -2.90
N THR A 36 -8.68 -9.25 -3.52
CA THR A 36 -8.62 -10.56 -2.87
C THR A 36 -7.20 -11.06 -2.64
N SER A 37 -6.20 -10.46 -3.29
CA SER A 37 -4.79 -10.82 -3.15
C SER A 37 -3.88 -9.61 -3.10
N GLN A 38 -2.90 -9.66 -2.19
CA GLN A 38 -1.81 -8.68 -2.09
C GLN A 38 -1.01 -8.56 -3.39
N ALA A 39 -0.83 -9.66 -4.13
CA ALA A 39 -0.13 -9.65 -5.40
C ALA A 39 -0.91 -8.89 -6.49
N ALA A 40 -2.24 -9.07 -6.53
CA ALA A 40 -3.12 -8.35 -7.45
C ALA A 40 -3.10 -6.84 -7.16
N PHE A 41 -3.21 -6.47 -5.87
CA PHE A 41 -3.06 -5.08 -5.44
C PHE A 41 -1.68 -4.52 -5.80
N SER A 42 -0.59 -5.21 -5.49
CA SER A 42 0.78 -4.72 -5.75
C SER A 42 1.05 -4.46 -7.23
N ARG A 43 0.52 -5.31 -8.12
CA ARG A 43 0.61 -5.11 -9.58
C ARG A 43 -0.17 -3.87 -10.03
N ALA A 44 -1.39 -3.69 -9.52
CA ALA A 44 -2.22 -2.53 -9.84
C ALA A 44 -1.61 -1.23 -9.30
N PHE A 45 -1.13 -1.26 -8.06
CA PHE A 45 -0.46 -0.15 -7.41
C PHE A 45 0.80 0.25 -8.19
N LYS A 46 1.72 -0.68 -8.47
CA LYS A 46 2.93 -0.38 -9.25
C LYS A 46 2.63 0.18 -10.64
N ARG A 47 1.57 -0.32 -11.30
CA ARG A 47 1.15 0.19 -12.62
C ARG A 47 0.70 1.65 -12.56
N VAL A 48 0.08 2.07 -11.46
CA VAL A 48 -0.47 3.42 -11.29
C VAL A 48 0.55 4.38 -10.68
N THR A 49 1.28 3.96 -9.66
CA THR A 49 2.20 4.82 -8.87
C THR A 49 3.66 4.72 -9.33
N GLY A 50 3.99 3.76 -10.20
CA GLY A 50 5.35 3.47 -10.65
C GLY A 50 6.24 2.79 -9.61
N ARG A 51 5.79 2.63 -8.36
CA ARG A 51 6.58 2.07 -7.25
C ARG A 51 5.82 0.93 -6.55
N PRO A 52 6.49 -0.11 -6.03
CA PRO A 52 5.82 -1.15 -5.28
C PRO A 52 5.36 -0.63 -3.89
N PRO A 53 4.23 -1.13 -3.35
CA PRO A 53 3.69 -0.68 -2.06
C PRO A 53 4.60 -1.01 -0.86
N GLY A 54 5.54 -1.95 -1.01
CA GLY A 54 6.55 -2.28 0.00
C GLY A 54 7.71 -1.30 0.10
N ALA A 55 7.97 -0.47 -0.92
CA ALA A 55 9.06 0.51 -0.90
C ALA A 55 8.84 1.65 0.11
N GLY A 56 7.60 1.87 0.55
CA GLY A 56 7.29 2.80 1.65
C GLY A 56 7.36 2.17 3.05
N ARG A 57 7.67 0.87 3.16
CA ARG A 57 7.72 0.13 4.44
C ARG A 57 9.13 -0.15 4.94
N ASP A 58 10.15 0.24 4.17
CA ASP A 58 11.55 0.15 4.61
C ASP A 58 11.88 1.30 5.59
N ILE A 59 11.05 1.45 6.61
CA ILE A 59 11.45 2.09 7.86
C ILE A 59 11.41 0.95 8.87
N PRO A 60 12.57 0.38 9.26
CA PRO A 60 12.61 -0.67 10.26
C PRO A 60 12.24 -0.10 11.64
N LEU A 61 10.94 0.01 11.93
CA LEU A 61 10.40 0.34 13.26
C LEU A 61 10.30 -0.88 14.19
N ALA A 62 10.96 -1.99 13.85
CA ALA A 62 10.95 -3.23 14.65
C ALA A 62 12.35 -3.70 15.07
N ARG A 63 13.26 -2.75 15.38
CA ARG A 63 14.52 -3.02 16.11
C ARG A 63 14.73 -2.16 17.35
N ALA A 64 13.74 -1.35 17.76
CA ALA A 64 13.88 -0.42 18.90
C ALA A 64 13.08 -0.82 20.16
N ALA A 65 12.38 -1.96 20.17
CA ALA A 65 11.52 -2.36 21.29
C ALA A 65 11.91 -3.66 22.00
N GLU A 66 13.05 -4.30 21.65
CA GLU A 66 13.46 -5.59 22.23
C GLU A 66 14.84 -5.57 22.93
N GLU A 67 15.45 -4.40 23.18
CA GLU A 67 16.70 -4.28 23.96
C GLU A 67 16.57 -3.27 25.11
N VAL A 68 15.63 -3.51 26.03
CA VAL A 68 15.77 -3.06 27.43
C VAL A 68 15.40 -4.22 28.34
N GLY A 69 16.39 -5.07 28.59
CA GLY A 69 16.45 -6.04 29.68
C GLY A 69 17.81 -5.91 30.33
#